data_AF-A0A9D9N0D6-F1
#
_entry.id   AF-A0A9D9N0D6-F1
#
_cell.length_a   1.000
_cell.length_b   1.000
_cell.length_c   1.000
_cell.angle_alpha   90.00
_cell.angle_beta   90.00
_cell.angle_gamma   90.00
#
_symmetry.space_group_name_H-M   'P 1'
#
loop_
_entity.id
_entity.type
_entity.pdbx_description
1 polymer ?
#
loop_
_entity_poly.entity_id
_entity_poly.type
_entity_poly.pdbx_seq_one_letter_code
_entity_poly.pdbx_strand_id
1 'polypeptide(L)'
;MHPTQSATDHSGVAHWLRRQARIQRFAGLTLAASITPGAYDAATRGAVAQALCAAAWQTLPGYFLASILLGGVLTHVFAVTAASYGLSHLALEAVVRLYVMELLPLAAALFVALRAIPATLLRLLRTLPTPARQPTGEVVAYFVGNFLAVWVLAIVSSVATLVVAYPVLHGATFWALEGYARVVGQVFSPLAAAGLAIKLLFFSGAVALSPLALLSDTAPLERGAAEVRAIARLLLFLVLIEGCSLALRIN
;
A
#
# COMPACT_ATOMS: atom_id res chain seq x y z
N MET A 1 -31.53 -44.49 -18.09
CA MET A 1 -32.26 -43.30 -17.62
C MET A 1 -31.26 -42.40 -16.89
N HIS A 2 -30.71 -41.40 -17.58
CA HIS A 2 -29.72 -40.46 -17.06
C HIS A 2 -30.42 -39.10 -16.90
N PRO A 3 -30.58 -38.54 -15.69
CA PRO A 3 -31.13 -37.21 -15.56
C PRO A 3 -30.07 -36.16 -15.92
N THR A 4 -30.50 -35.25 -16.78
CA THR A 4 -29.79 -34.12 -17.38
C THR A 4 -29.33 -33.11 -16.33
N GLN A 5 -28.01 -32.97 -16.22
CA GLN A 5 -27.32 -31.99 -15.39
C GLN A 5 -26.97 -30.77 -16.27
N SER A 6 -27.93 -29.86 -16.51
CA SER A 6 -27.64 -28.65 -17.32
C SER A 6 -28.46 -27.40 -16.96
N ALA A 7 -29.09 -27.34 -15.79
CA ALA A 7 -29.94 -26.20 -15.39
C ALA A 7 -29.37 -25.31 -14.27
N THR A 8 -28.14 -25.53 -13.80
CA THR A 8 -27.61 -24.92 -12.55
C THR A 8 -26.60 -23.79 -12.72
N ASP A 9 -26.20 -23.41 -13.94
CA ASP A 9 -25.09 -22.44 -14.12
C ASP A 9 -25.54 -20.97 -14.11
N HIS A 10 -26.72 -20.66 -14.66
CA HIS A 10 -27.18 -19.27 -14.80
C HIS A 10 -27.53 -18.58 -13.46
N SER A 11 -27.99 -19.31 -12.45
CA SER A 11 -28.32 -18.76 -11.13
C SER A 11 -27.06 -18.43 -10.32
N GLY A 12 -25.99 -19.21 -10.49
CA GLY A 12 -24.69 -19.00 -9.85
C GLY A 12 -23.99 -17.74 -10.37
N VAL A 13 -23.95 -17.57 -11.70
CA VAL A 13 -23.36 -16.38 -12.34
C VAL A 13 -24.12 -15.11 -11.94
N ALA A 14 -25.46 -15.14 -11.95
CA ALA A 14 -26.27 -13.98 -11.54
C ALA A 14 -26.09 -13.62 -10.05
N HIS A 15 -25.88 -14.60 -9.18
CA HIS A 15 -25.55 -14.36 -7.78
C HIS A 15 -24.15 -13.75 -7.61
N TRP A 16 -23.15 -14.29 -8.32
CA TRP A 16 -21.79 -13.76 -8.32
C TRP A 16 -21.72 -12.31 -8.82
N LEU A 17 -22.41 -11.99 -9.93
CA LEU A 17 -22.48 -10.64 -10.49
C LEU A 17 -23.11 -9.65 -9.49
N ARG A 18 -24.24 -10.00 -8.87
CA ARG A 18 -24.89 -9.16 -7.86
C ARG A 18 -24.01 -8.91 -6.63
N ARG A 19 -23.25 -9.93 -6.21
CA ARG A 19 -22.26 -9.79 -5.14
C ARG A 19 -21.13 -8.84 -5.54
N GLN A 20 -20.55 -8.99 -6.72
CA GLN A 20 -19.48 -8.09 -7.19
C GLN A 20 -19.97 -6.66 -7.36
N ALA A 21 -21.14 -6.45 -7.97
CA ALA A 21 -21.74 -5.12 -8.14
C ALA A 21 -21.93 -4.40 -6.80
N ARG A 22 -22.30 -5.14 -5.75
CA ARG A 22 -22.44 -4.59 -4.40
C ARG A 22 -21.11 -4.15 -3.79
N ILE A 23 -20.07 -4.98 -3.91
CA ILE A 23 -18.72 -4.66 -3.43
C ILE A 23 -18.20 -3.42 -4.16
N GLN A 24 -18.34 -3.36 -5.48
CA GLN A 24 -17.92 -2.22 -6.30
C GLN A 24 -18.70 -0.95 -5.95
N ARG A 25 -20.02 -1.05 -5.76
CA ARG A 25 -20.86 0.08 -5.32
C ARG A 25 -20.43 0.59 -3.95
N PHE A 26 -20.18 -0.30 -2.99
CA PHE A 26 -19.73 0.09 -1.66
C PHE A 26 -18.37 0.79 -1.71
N ALA A 27 -17.40 0.22 -2.43
CA ALA A 27 -16.09 0.85 -2.64
C ALA A 27 -16.19 2.23 -3.30
N GLY A 28 -17.04 2.37 -4.33
CA GLY A 28 -17.29 3.65 -5.00
C GLY A 28 -17.93 4.69 -4.07
N LEU A 29 -18.89 4.28 -3.24
CA LEU A 29 -19.50 5.16 -2.24
C LEU A 29 -18.48 5.58 -1.16
N THR A 30 -17.62 4.67 -0.70
CA THR A 30 -16.54 5.01 0.23
C THR A 30 -15.58 6.02 -0.37
N LEU A 31 -15.13 5.81 -1.62
CA LEU A 31 -14.26 6.75 -2.33
C LEU A 31 -14.93 8.13 -2.47
N ALA A 32 -16.19 8.16 -2.88
CA ALA A 32 -16.94 9.41 -3.01
C ALA A 32 -17.07 10.13 -1.66
N ALA A 33 -17.41 9.41 -0.59
CA ALA A 33 -17.51 9.96 0.76
C ALA A 33 -16.17 10.49 1.26
N SER A 34 -15.06 9.80 0.98
CA SER A 34 -13.72 10.24 1.38
C SER A 34 -13.25 11.52 0.70
N ILE A 35 -13.79 11.87 -0.47
CA ILE A 35 -13.46 13.13 -1.16
C ILE A 35 -14.49 14.23 -0.83
N THR A 36 -15.68 13.86 -0.35
CA THR A 36 -16.78 14.79 -0.09
C THR A 36 -16.58 15.50 1.26
N PRO A 37 -16.46 16.86 1.29
CA PRO A 37 -16.26 17.60 2.53
C PRO A 37 -17.38 17.40 3.56
N GLY A 38 -18.63 17.22 3.09
CA GLY A 38 -19.81 16.99 3.92
C GLY A 38 -19.79 15.66 4.69
N ALA A 39 -18.91 14.71 4.34
CA ALA A 39 -18.73 13.47 5.08
C ALA A 39 -17.87 13.65 6.35
N TYR A 40 -17.26 14.83 6.55
CA TYR A 40 -16.31 15.10 7.63
C TYR A 40 -16.91 16.01 8.71
N ASP A 41 -17.75 15.43 9.57
CA ASP A 41 -18.12 16.02 10.85
C ASP A 41 -16.96 15.96 11.87
N ALA A 42 -17.15 16.58 13.04
CA ALA A 42 -16.09 16.62 14.07
C ALA A 42 -15.67 15.23 14.53
N ALA A 43 -16.63 14.29 14.65
CA ALA A 43 -16.37 12.92 15.05
C ALA A 43 -15.54 12.16 14.01
N THR A 44 -15.90 12.26 12.72
CA THR A 44 -15.18 11.62 11.61
C THR A 44 -13.78 12.17 11.48
N ARG A 45 -13.56 13.48 11.62
CA ARG A 45 -12.21 14.08 11.61
C ARG A 45 -11.34 13.54 12.74
N GLY A 46 -11.89 13.44 13.95
CA GLY A 46 -11.20 12.82 15.09
C GLY A 46 -10.85 11.36 14.83
N ALA A 47 -11.78 10.60 14.25
CA ALA A 47 -11.57 9.20 13.88
C ALA A 47 -10.50 9.04 12.78
N VAL A 48 -10.45 9.92 11.78
CA VAL A 48 -9.41 9.94 10.73
C VAL A 48 -8.03 10.14 11.36
N ALA A 49 -7.90 11.12 12.25
CA ALA A 49 -6.64 11.39 12.94
C ALA A 49 -6.20 10.19 13.79
N GLN A 50 -7.12 9.57 14.53
CA GLN A 50 -6.83 8.35 15.29
C GLN A 50 -6.41 7.19 14.40
N ALA A 51 -7.10 6.98 13.27
CA ALA A 51 -6.78 5.93 12.31
C ALA A 51 -5.39 6.15 11.70
N LEU A 52 -5.06 7.39 11.32
CA LEU A 52 -3.73 7.74 10.81
C LEU A 52 -2.64 7.53 11.86
N CYS A 53 -2.82 8.03 13.09
CA CYS A 53 -1.85 7.84 14.16
C CYS A 53 -1.65 6.35 14.49
N ALA A 54 -2.72 5.56 14.53
CA ALA A 54 -2.62 4.12 14.75
C ALA A 54 -1.92 3.39 13.59
N ALA A 55 -2.19 3.78 12.34
CA ALA A 55 -1.67 3.13 11.15
C ALA A 55 -0.23 3.58 10.79
N ALA A 56 0.18 4.80 11.15
CA ALA A 56 1.47 5.38 10.80
C ALA A 56 2.41 5.55 11.99
N TRP A 57 1.97 6.18 13.09
CA TRP A 57 2.88 6.50 14.20
C TRP A 57 3.29 5.27 15.01
N GLN A 58 2.34 4.38 15.32
CA GLN A 58 2.63 3.16 16.08
C GLN A 58 3.46 2.13 15.29
N THR A 59 3.38 2.20 13.96
CA THR A 59 4.11 1.33 13.02
C THR A 59 5.48 1.88 12.67
N LEU A 60 5.65 3.21 12.78
CA LEU A 60 6.84 3.92 12.33
C LEU A 60 8.14 3.31 12.87
N PRO A 61 8.33 3.07 14.18
CA PRO A 61 9.68 2.75 14.69
C PRO A 61 10.24 1.44 14.12
N GLY A 62 9.42 0.39 14.10
CA GLY A 62 9.83 -0.92 13.59
C GLY A 62 10.07 -0.90 12.08
N TYR A 63 9.15 -0.28 11.33
CA TYR A 63 9.28 -0.14 9.89
C TYR A 63 10.45 0.75 9.49
N PHE A 64 10.68 1.85 10.21
CA PHE A 64 11.77 2.79 9.99
C PHE A 64 13.12 2.12 10.24
N LEU A 65 13.26 1.41 11.36
CA LEU A 65 14.47 0.64 11.65
C LEU A 65 14.72 -0.43 10.58
N ALA A 66 13.70 -1.19 10.19
CA ALA A 66 13.82 -2.18 9.12
C ALA A 66 14.23 -1.53 7.78
N SER A 67 13.64 -0.38 7.43
CA SER A 67 13.94 0.35 6.20
C SER A 67 15.39 0.85 6.16
N ILE A 68 15.88 1.37 7.29
CA ILE A 68 17.28 1.83 7.46
C ILE A 68 18.25 0.65 7.35
N LEU A 69 18.01 -0.43 8.09
CA LEU A 69 18.89 -1.59 8.10
C LEU A 69 18.94 -2.24 6.71
N LEU A 70 17.77 -2.50 6.13
CA LEU A 70 17.67 -3.10 4.80
C LEU A 70 18.25 -2.17 3.73
N GLY A 71 18.02 -0.85 3.84
CA GLY A 71 18.58 0.14 2.94
C GLY A 71 20.10 0.22 3.00
N GLY A 72 20.68 0.21 4.20
CA GLY A 72 22.12 0.18 4.39
C GLY A 72 22.75 -1.10 3.83
N VAL A 73 22.18 -2.27 4.14
CA VAL A 73 22.65 -3.57 3.64
C VAL A 73 22.56 -3.63 2.12
N LEU A 74 21.42 -3.26 1.54
CA LEU A 74 21.25 -3.27 0.09
C LEU A 74 22.21 -2.29 -0.58
N THR A 75 22.34 -1.07 -0.07
CA THR A 75 23.29 -0.09 -0.60
C THR A 75 24.72 -0.65 -0.61
N HIS A 76 25.14 -1.29 0.48
CA HIS A 76 26.45 -1.91 0.58
C HIS A 76 26.63 -3.05 -0.43
N VAL A 77 25.65 -3.97 -0.53
CA VAL A 77 25.68 -5.08 -1.49
C VAL A 77 25.77 -4.57 -2.92
N PHE A 78 24.97 -3.58 -3.30
CA PHE A 78 25.02 -2.97 -4.62
C PHE A 78 26.34 -2.25 -4.87
N ALA A 79 26.88 -1.53 -3.89
CA ALA A 79 28.15 -0.83 -4.02
C ALA A 79 29.32 -1.79 -4.28
N VAL A 80 29.44 -2.85 -3.48
CA VAL A 80 30.50 -3.86 -3.63
C VAL A 80 30.36 -4.60 -4.96
N THR A 81 29.12 -4.94 -5.33
CA THR A 81 28.82 -5.63 -6.59
C THR A 81 29.16 -4.75 -7.79
N ALA A 82 28.70 -3.50 -7.79
CA ALA A 82 28.99 -2.54 -8.86
C ALA A 82 30.49 -2.27 -8.99
N ALA A 83 31.22 -2.16 -7.87
CA ALA A 83 32.68 -2.01 -7.88
C ALA A 83 33.37 -3.22 -8.54
N SER A 84 32.89 -4.43 -8.26
CA SER A 84 33.43 -5.67 -8.84
C SER A 84 33.26 -5.74 -10.37
N TYR A 85 32.26 -5.06 -10.92
CA TYR A 85 32.01 -4.96 -12.36
C TYR A 85 32.52 -3.65 -13.00
N GLY A 86 33.19 -2.77 -12.25
CA GLY A 86 33.62 -1.45 -12.75
C GLY A 86 32.48 -0.45 -12.98
N LEU A 87 31.29 -0.73 -12.43
CA LEU A 87 30.04 0.03 -12.63
C LEU A 87 29.66 0.86 -11.39
N SER A 88 30.62 1.26 -10.55
CA SER A 88 30.35 1.97 -9.27
C SER A 88 29.47 3.21 -9.42
N HIS A 89 29.53 3.88 -10.58
CA HIS A 89 28.70 5.04 -10.90
C HIS A 89 27.19 4.72 -10.98
N LEU A 90 26.83 3.47 -11.29
CA LEU A 90 25.44 3.01 -11.35
C LEU A 90 24.93 2.48 -10.01
N ALA A 91 25.78 2.31 -9.00
CA ALA A 91 25.38 1.73 -7.71
C ALA A 91 24.27 2.54 -7.04
N LEU A 92 24.45 3.86 -6.95
CA LEU A 92 23.45 4.76 -6.37
C LEU A 92 22.18 4.79 -7.22
N GLU A 93 22.32 4.85 -8.55
CA GLU A 93 21.18 4.84 -9.46
C GLU A 93 20.34 3.56 -9.30
N ALA A 94 20.97 2.40 -9.24
CA ALA A 94 20.31 1.13 -9.02
C ALA A 94 19.63 1.07 -7.65
N VAL A 95 20.28 1.53 -6.58
CA VAL A 95 19.70 1.58 -5.23
C VAL A 95 18.45 2.45 -5.22
N VAL A 96 18.51 3.66 -5.76
CA VAL A 96 17.35 4.56 -5.78
C VAL A 96 16.22 3.97 -6.63
N ARG A 97 16.53 3.42 -7.82
CA ARG A 97 15.51 2.82 -8.70
C ARG A 97 14.90 1.57 -8.09
N LEU A 98 15.68 0.57 -7.71
CA LEU A 98 15.14 -0.72 -7.26
C LEU A 98 14.60 -0.65 -5.83
N TYR A 99 15.34 0.00 -4.92
CA TYR A 99 14.96 -0.02 -3.51
C TYR A 99 13.96 1.09 -3.19
N VAL A 100 14.26 2.34 -3.55
CA VAL A 100 13.42 3.49 -3.17
C VAL A 100 12.17 3.59 -4.03
N MET A 101 12.27 3.42 -5.35
CA MET A 101 11.11 3.57 -6.23
C MET A 101 10.25 2.31 -6.33
N GLU A 102 10.84 1.12 -6.18
CA GLU A 102 10.08 -0.13 -6.29
C GLU A 102 9.77 -0.76 -4.92
N LEU A 103 10.80 -1.14 -4.16
CA LEU A 103 10.62 -1.98 -2.96
C LEU A 103 10.01 -1.25 -1.75
N LEU A 104 10.45 -0.02 -1.45
CA LEU A 104 9.96 0.74 -0.29
C LEU A 104 8.46 1.04 -0.35
N PRO A 105 7.88 1.48 -1.49
CA PRO A 105 6.44 1.68 -1.62
C PRO A 105 5.63 0.40 -1.35
N LEU A 106 6.10 -0.74 -1.85
CA LEU A 106 5.46 -2.04 -1.62
C LEU A 106 5.59 -2.43 -0.14
N ALA A 107 6.76 -2.24 0.46
CA ALA A 107 7.00 -2.52 1.87
C ALA A 107 6.13 -1.64 2.78
N ALA A 108 5.97 -0.35 2.47
CA ALA A 108 5.10 0.57 3.20
C ALA A 108 3.64 0.09 3.15
N ALA A 109 3.15 -0.27 1.96
CA ALA A 109 1.80 -0.78 1.76
C ALA A 109 1.56 -2.06 2.56
N LEU A 110 2.51 -3.00 2.50
CA LEU A 110 2.44 -4.26 3.24
C LEU A 110 2.47 -4.05 4.75
N PHE A 111 3.29 -3.14 5.25
CA PHE A 111 3.40 -2.88 6.69
C PHE A 111 2.12 -2.25 7.26
N VAL A 112 1.56 -1.25 6.56
CA VAL A 112 0.27 -0.67 6.93
C VAL A 112 -0.83 -1.73 6.90
N ALA A 113 -0.86 -2.57 5.87
CA ALA A 113 -1.82 -3.65 5.74
C ALA A 113 -1.78 -4.64 6.91
N LEU A 114 -0.60 -5.19 7.22
CA LEU A 114 -0.43 -6.17 8.28
C LEU A 114 -0.83 -5.62 9.65
N ARG A 115 -0.66 -4.31 9.88
CA ARG A 115 -1.04 -3.69 11.15
C ARG A 115 -2.51 -3.33 11.23
N ALA A 116 -3.06 -2.73 10.17
CA ALA A 116 -4.38 -2.12 10.19
C ALA A 116 -5.50 -3.13 9.97
N ILE A 117 -5.26 -4.17 9.19
CA ILE A 117 -6.28 -5.16 8.82
C ILE A 117 -6.76 -5.93 10.06
N PRO A 118 -5.89 -6.58 10.87
CA PRO A 118 -6.39 -7.45 11.94
C PRO A 118 -7.18 -6.67 12.99
N ALA A 119 -6.67 -5.55 13.48
CA ALA A 119 -7.31 -4.83 14.59
C ALA A 119 -8.53 -4.02 14.15
N THR A 120 -8.37 -3.19 13.11
CA THR A 120 -9.38 -2.18 12.78
C THR A 120 -10.51 -2.75 11.93
N LEU A 121 -10.21 -3.64 10.97
CA LEU A 121 -11.26 -4.30 10.18
C LEU A 121 -12.15 -5.18 11.07
N LEU A 122 -11.56 -5.97 11.99
CA LEU A 122 -12.34 -6.81 12.90
C LEU A 122 -13.23 -5.98 13.82
N ARG A 123 -12.79 -4.78 14.21
CA ARG A 123 -13.65 -3.84 14.94
C ARG A 123 -14.84 -3.40 14.10
N LEU A 124 -14.62 -2.97 12.86
CA LEU A 124 -15.68 -2.55 11.93
C LEU A 124 -16.68 -3.70 11.65
N LEU A 125 -16.19 -4.93 11.46
CA LEU A 125 -17.04 -6.10 11.25
C LEU A 125 -17.90 -6.45 12.47
N ARG A 126 -17.50 -6.03 13.68
CA ARG A 126 -18.29 -6.23 14.92
C ARG A 126 -19.30 -5.12 15.16
N THR A 127 -18.96 -3.89 14.78
CA THR A 127 -19.80 -2.71 15.07
C THR A 127 -20.80 -2.41 13.98
N LEU A 128 -20.46 -2.69 12.72
CA LEU A 128 -21.27 -2.32 11.57
C LEU A 128 -22.18 -3.47 11.12
N PRO A 129 -23.38 -3.15 10.61
CA PRO A 129 -24.25 -4.16 10.01
C PRO A 129 -23.56 -4.81 8.81
N THR A 130 -23.65 -6.14 8.73
CA THR A 130 -23.19 -6.93 7.59
C THR A 130 -24.42 -7.56 6.90
N PRO A 131 -24.67 -7.28 5.60
CA PRO A 131 -23.89 -6.44 4.68
C PRO A 131 -24.15 -4.93 4.87
N ALA A 132 -23.08 -4.14 4.92
CA ALA A 132 -23.11 -2.69 4.93
C ALA A 132 -23.59 -2.16 3.56
N ARG A 133 -24.55 -1.22 3.60
CA ARG A 133 -25.13 -0.61 2.38
C ARG A 133 -24.52 0.75 2.03
N GLN A 134 -24.05 1.48 3.04
CA GLN A 134 -23.50 2.83 2.92
C GLN A 134 -22.27 2.97 3.82
N PRO A 135 -21.27 3.78 3.42
CA PRO A 135 -20.11 4.05 4.26
C PRO A 135 -20.50 4.93 5.44
N THR A 136 -20.10 4.52 6.64
CA THR A 136 -20.21 5.36 7.85
C THR A 136 -18.96 6.23 8.01
N GLY A 137 -18.99 7.22 8.91
CA GLY A 137 -17.81 8.00 9.28
C GLY A 137 -16.62 7.13 9.73
N GLU A 138 -16.88 5.99 10.40
CA GLU A 138 -15.85 5.01 10.76
C GLU A 138 -15.18 4.35 9.54
N VAL A 139 -15.96 4.04 8.51
CA VAL A 139 -15.45 3.48 7.24
C VAL A 139 -14.61 4.51 6.50
N VAL A 140 -15.06 5.78 6.47
CA VAL A 140 -14.29 6.88 5.88
C VAL A 140 -12.99 7.10 6.65
N ALA A 141 -13.04 7.11 7.98
CA ALA A 141 -11.86 7.26 8.83
C ALA A 141 -10.85 6.13 8.62
N TYR A 142 -11.32 4.89 8.55
CA TYR A 142 -10.48 3.73 8.21
C TYR A 142 -9.83 3.90 6.84
N PHE A 143 -10.61 4.26 5.81
CA PHE A 143 -10.09 4.40 4.46
C PHE A 143 -9.02 5.51 4.41
N VAL A 144 -9.36 6.72 4.86
CA VAL A 144 -8.48 7.89 4.76
C VAL A 144 -7.23 7.72 5.63
N GLY A 145 -7.38 7.23 6.86
CA GLY A 145 -6.26 7.03 7.78
C GLY A 145 -5.23 6.05 7.23
N ASN A 146 -5.67 4.91 6.70
CA ASN A 146 -4.77 3.92 6.09
C ASN A 146 -4.21 4.38 4.75
N PHE A 147 -5.02 5.07 3.95
CA PHE A 147 -4.57 5.63 2.68
C PHE A 147 -3.39 6.60 2.93
N LEU A 148 -3.55 7.55 3.84
CA LEU A 148 -2.50 8.52 4.19
C LEU A 148 -1.30 7.86 4.88
N ALA A 149 -1.51 6.83 5.71
CA ALA A 149 -0.43 6.13 6.38
C ALA A 149 0.57 5.50 5.40
N VAL A 150 0.09 4.93 4.28
CA VAL A 150 0.97 4.36 3.24
C VAL A 150 1.88 5.44 2.65
N TRP A 151 1.33 6.62 2.34
CA TRP A 151 2.11 7.75 1.84
C TRP A 151 3.15 8.23 2.84
N VAL A 152 2.74 8.42 4.10
CA VAL A 152 3.65 8.85 5.18
C VAL A 152 4.80 7.86 5.34
N LEU A 153 4.52 6.56 5.45
CA LEU A 153 5.55 5.54 5.63
C LEU A 153 6.47 5.47 4.41
N ALA A 154 5.93 5.49 3.19
CA ALA A 154 6.73 5.44 1.98
C ALA A 154 7.67 6.65 1.87
N ILE A 155 7.19 7.87 2.14
CA ILE A 155 8.01 9.08 2.07
C ILE A 155 9.08 9.07 3.16
N VAL A 156 8.70 8.79 4.42
CA VAL A 156 9.63 8.81 5.55
C VAL A 156 10.72 7.75 5.39
N SER A 157 10.37 6.53 4.99
CA SER A 157 11.36 5.47 4.74
C SER A 157 12.25 5.75 3.55
N SER A 158 11.72 6.36 2.48
CA SER A 158 12.51 6.77 1.32
C SER A 158 13.55 7.80 1.70
N VAL A 159 13.15 8.85 2.43
CA VAL A 159 14.08 9.88 2.91
C VAL A 159 15.12 9.26 3.85
N ALA A 160 14.71 8.45 4.82
CA ALA A 160 15.63 7.81 5.76
C ALA A 160 16.65 6.92 5.05
N THR A 161 16.20 6.14 4.07
CA THR A 161 17.06 5.29 3.25
C THR A 161 18.07 6.11 2.46
N LEU A 162 17.64 7.21 1.83
CA LEU A 162 18.55 8.10 1.11
C LEU A 162 19.58 8.74 2.05
N VAL A 163 19.19 9.08 3.28
CA VAL A 163 20.13 9.59 4.30
C VAL A 163 21.15 8.52 4.69
N VAL A 164 20.74 7.25 4.80
CA VAL A 164 21.62 6.13 5.17
C VAL A 164 22.51 5.69 4.00
N ALA A 165 22.02 5.76 2.76
CA ALA A 165 22.80 5.37 1.59
C ALA A 165 24.02 6.28 1.38
N TYR A 166 23.90 7.57 1.72
CA TYR A 166 24.99 8.54 1.60
C TYR A 166 26.28 8.12 2.33
N PRO A 167 26.28 7.90 3.67
CA PRO A 167 27.49 7.49 4.38
C PRO A 167 27.98 6.09 3.98
N VAL A 168 27.10 5.21 3.50
CA VAL A 168 27.50 3.88 3.00
C VAL A 168 28.34 4.00 1.73
N LEU A 169 28.02 4.95 0.84
CA LEU A 169 28.72 5.13 -0.44
C LEU A 169 29.93 6.07 -0.34
N HIS A 170 29.84 7.11 0.48
CA HIS A 170 30.81 8.22 0.51
C HIS A 170 31.54 8.39 1.86
N GLY A 171 31.21 7.58 2.86
CA GLY A 171 31.72 7.74 4.21
C GLY A 171 31.20 9.02 4.90
N ALA A 172 31.84 9.40 6.01
CA ALA A 172 31.48 10.58 6.79
C ALA A 172 32.08 11.87 6.22
N THR A 173 31.92 12.11 4.92
CA THR A 173 32.42 13.32 4.23
C THR A 173 31.24 14.14 3.70
N PHE A 174 31.36 15.46 3.57
CA PHE A 174 30.29 16.32 3.03
C PHE A 174 30.51 16.75 1.56
N TRP A 175 31.72 16.54 1.04
CA TRP A 175 32.12 16.99 -0.29
C TRP A 175 31.37 16.31 -1.43
N ALA A 176 30.82 15.11 -1.19
CA ALA A 176 30.07 14.35 -2.18
C ALA A 176 28.57 14.70 -2.23
N LEU A 177 28.07 15.56 -1.34
CA LEU A 177 26.63 15.80 -1.18
C LEU A 177 25.98 16.37 -2.44
N GLU A 178 26.67 17.29 -3.14
CA GLU A 178 26.15 17.88 -4.38
C GLU A 178 26.04 16.84 -5.50
N GLY A 179 27.08 16.01 -5.67
CA GLY A 179 27.07 14.91 -6.64
C GLY A 179 25.99 13.88 -6.33
N TYR A 180 25.87 13.49 -5.06
CA TYR A 180 24.85 12.57 -4.57
C TYR A 180 23.43 13.08 -4.84
N ALA A 181 23.13 14.32 -4.44
CA ALA A 181 21.82 14.93 -4.63
C ALA A 181 21.48 15.09 -6.12
N ARG A 182 22.48 15.38 -6.96
CA ARG A 182 22.30 15.45 -8.42
C ARG A 182 21.90 14.11 -9.02
N VAL A 183 22.57 13.02 -8.65
CA VAL A 183 22.22 11.66 -9.12
C VAL A 183 20.83 11.26 -8.64
N VAL A 184 20.52 11.49 -7.35
CA VAL A 184 19.19 11.22 -6.80
C VAL A 184 18.12 12.01 -7.57
N GLY A 185 18.36 13.29 -7.83
CA GLY A 185 17.44 14.14 -8.61
C GLY A 185 17.26 13.69 -10.07
N GLN A 186 18.32 13.18 -10.70
CA GLN A 186 18.25 12.62 -12.05
C GLN A 186 17.39 11.35 -12.09
N VAL A 187 17.51 10.48 -11.08
CA VAL A 187 16.67 9.28 -10.95
C VAL A 187 15.22 9.65 -10.64
N PHE A 188 15.00 10.63 -9.77
CA PHE A 188 13.69 11.22 -9.47
C PHE A 188 13.29 12.28 -10.52
N SER A 189 13.42 11.96 -11.80
CA SER A 189 12.87 12.81 -12.85
C SER A 189 11.37 13.05 -12.63
N PRO A 190 10.79 14.16 -13.14
CA PRO A 190 9.37 14.46 -12.93
C PRO A 190 8.44 13.31 -13.35
N LEU A 191 8.80 12.61 -14.43
CA LEU A 191 8.07 11.45 -14.92
C LEU A 191 8.20 10.26 -13.95
N ALA A 192 9.40 9.98 -13.44
CA ALA A 192 9.62 8.90 -12.49
C ALA A 192 8.91 9.15 -11.16
N ALA A 193 8.92 10.40 -10.68
CA ALA A 193 8.20 10.85 -9.49
C ALA A 193 6.68 10.77 -9.67
N ALA A 194 6.15 11.14 -10.83
CA ALA A 194 4.74 10.96 -11.16
C ALA A 194 4.35 9.47 -11.19
N GLY A 195 5.19 8.62 -11.78
CA GLY A 195 5.00 7.17 -11.75
C GLY A 195 4.97 6.60 -10.33
N LEU A 196 5.89 7.05 -9.47
CA LEU A 196 5.88 6.69 -8.04
C LEU A 196 4.61 7.16 -7.34
N ALA A 197 4.17 8.40 -7.59
CA ALA A 197 2.96 8.95 -6.98
C ALA A 197 1.70 8.16 -7.39
N ILE A 198 1.59 7.81 -8.68
CA ILE A 198 0.52 6.95 -9.21
C ILE A 198 0.56 5.57 -8.53
N LYS A 199 1.76 4.97 -8.41
CA LYS A 199 1.96 3.69 -7.74
C LYS A 199 1.51 3.73 -6.27
N LEU A 200 1.91 4.77 -5.54
CA LEU A 200 1.48 4.99 -4.16
C LEU A 200 -0.03 5.16 -4.06
N LEU A 201 -0.66 5.84 -5.01
CA LEU A 201 -2.12 6.02 -5.07
C LEU A 201 -2.85 4.68 -5.22
N PHE A 202 -2.35 3.80 -6.10
CA PHE A 202 -2.91 2.46 -6.27
C PHE A 202 -2.65 1.57 -5.05
N PHE A 203 -1.45 1.60 -4.47
CA PHE A 203 -1.14 0.84 -3.25
C PHE A 203 -1.97 1.29 -2.06
N SER A 204 -2.04 2.59 -1.79
CA SER A 204 -2.83 3.12 -0.68
C SER A 204 -4.33 2.84 -0.87
N GLY A 205 -4.83 2.95 -2.10
CA GLY A 205 -6.20 2.56 -2.46
C GLY A 205 -6.47 1.07 -2.23
N ALA A 206 -5.55 0.18 -2.66
CA ALA A 206 -5.68 -1.26 -2.45
C ALA A 206 -5.70 -1.61 -0.95
N VAL A 207 -4.76 -1.07 -0.18
CA VAL A 207 -4.66 -1.28 1.28
C VAL A 207 -5.93 -0.82 1.99
N ALA A 208 -6.48 0.34 1.60
CA ALA A 208 -7.65 0.92 2.24
C ALA A 208 -8.99 0.28 1.81
N LEU A 209 -9.13 -0.18 0.56
CA LEU A 209 -10.41 -0.71 0.02
C LEU A 209 -10.55 -2.22 0.08
N SER A 210 -9.46 -2.97 -0.17
CA SER A 210 -9.53 -4.43 -0.26
C SER A 210 -10.18 -5.07 0.98
N PRO A 211 -9.84 -4.65 2.22
CA PRO A 211 -10.44 -5.19 3.43
C PRO A 211 -11.93 -4.81 3.59
N LEU A 212 -12.31 -3.60 3.17
CA LEU A 212 -13.67 -3.08 3.29
C LEU A 212 -14.70 -3.85 2.47
N ALA A 213 -14.27 -4.58 1.43
CA ALA A 213 -15.15 -5.44 0.66
C ALA A 213 -15.90 -6.47 1.53
N LEU A 214 -15.29 -6.90 2.64
CA LEU A 214 -15.88 -7.85 3.59
C LEU A 214 -17.09 -7.26 4.33
N LEU A 215 -17.16 -5.94 4.54
CA LEU A 215 -18.33 -5.31 5.17
C LEU A 215 -19.56 -5.42 4.29
N SER A 216 -19.40 -5.39 2.97
CA SER A 216 -20.49 -5.46 2.00
C SER A 216 -20.84 -6.88 1.56
N ASP A 217 -20.06 -7.88 1.98
CA ASP A 217 -20.23 -9.27 1.57
C ASP A 217 -21.40 -9.94 2.33
N THR A 218 -22.10 -10.85 1.65
CA THR A 218 -23.19 -11.65 2.22
C THR A 218 -22.76 -13.05 2.60
N ALA A 219 -21.55 -13.46 2.23
CA ALA A 219 -21.02 -14.77 2.59
C ALA A 219 -20.73 -14.83 4.10
N PRO A 220 -21.34 -15.76 4.86
CA PRO A 220 -20.95 -15.98 6.25
C PRO A 220 -19.49 -16.46 6.28
N LEU A 221 -18.66 -15.80 7.09
CA LEU A 221 -17.26 -16.14 7.25
C LEU A 221 -16.90 -16.19 8.72
N GLU A 222 -16.21 -17.26 9.11
CA GLU A 222 -15.49 -17.26 10.37
C GLU A 222 -14.42 -16.17 10.36
N ARG A 223 -14.17 -15.56 11.53
CA ARG A 223 -13.34 -14.36 11.63
C ARG A 223 -11.91 -14.57 11.09
N GLY A 224 -11.30 -15.72 11.38
CA GLY A 224 -9.98 -16.06 10.85
C GLY A 224 -9.97 -16.22 9.33
N ALA A 225 -11.03 -16.80 8.75
CA ALA A 225 -11.16 -16.92 7.30
C ALA A 225 -11.37 -15.55 6.61
N ALA A 226 -12.08 -14.63 7.25
CA ALA A 226 -12.25 -13.26 6.76
C ALA A 226 -10.92 -12.49 6.75
N GLU A 227 -10.11 -12.62 7.79
CA GLU A 227 -8.79 -12.00 7.90
C GLU A 227 -7.83 -12.52 6.83
N VAL A 228 -7.67 -13.84 6.71
CA VAL A 228 -6.81 -14.47 5.69
C VAL A 228 -7.27 -14.06 4.29
N ARG A 229 -8.57 -14.00 4.03
CA ARG A 229 -9.12 -13.56 2.74
C ARG A 229 -8.82 -12.10 2.46
N ALA A 230 -8.93 -11.22 3.46
CA ALA A 230 -8.61 -9.80 3.31
C ALA A 230 -7.14 -9.62 2.90
N ILE A 231 -6.24 -10.30 3.62
CA ILE A 231 -4.79 -10.26 3.39
C ILE A 231 -4.46 -10.85 2.02
N ALA A 232 -4.96 -12.03 1.69
CA ALA A 232 -4.69 -12.68 0.41
C ALA A 232 -5.16 -11.83 -0.78
N ARG A 233 -6.36 -11.23 -0.69
CA ARG A 233 -6.89 -10.34 -1.72
C ARG A 233 -6.03 -9.09 -1.89
N LEU A 234 -5.60 -8.51 -0.78
CA LEU A 234 -4.72 -7.35 -0.82
C LEU A 234 -3.35 -7.69 -1.41
N LEU A 235 -2.72 -8.78 -0.97
CA LEU A 235 -1.44 -9.24 -1.52
C LEU A 235 -1.53 -9.44 -3.03
N LEU A 236 -2.60 -10.06 -3.51
CA LEU A 236 -2.86 -10.20 -4.94
C LEU A 236 -2.93 -8.84 -5.64
N PHE A 237 -3.67 -7.86 -5.10
CA PHE A 237 -3.71 -6.52 -5.68
C PHE A 237 -2.35 -5.83 -5.67
N LEU A 238 -1.60 -5.90 -4.58
CA LEU A 238 -0.27 -5.30 -4.48
C LEU A 238 0.69 -5.90 -5.52
N VAL A 239 0.71 -7.23 -5.67
CA VAL A 239 1.55 -7.92 -6.67
C VAL A 239 1.13 -7.56 -8.09
N LEU A 240 -0.17 -7.48 -8.38
CA LEU A 240 -0.65 -7.08 -9.70
C LEU A 240 -0.28 -5.63 -10.02
N ILE A 241 -0.45 -4.71 -9.07
CA ILE A 241 -0.06 -3.30 -9.22
C ILE A 241 1.46 -3.19 -9.44
N GLU A 242 2.25 -3.89 -8.62
CA GLU A 242 3.71 -3.92 -8.74
C GLU A 242 4.14 -4.47 -10.11
N GLY A 243 3.61 -5.62 -10.50
CA GLY A 243 3.95 -6.27 -11.76
C GLY A 243 3.58 -5.41 -12.98
N CYS A 244 2.40 -4.80 -12.98
CA CYS A 244 2.00 -3.85 -14.02
C CYS A 244 2.89 -2.61 -14.05
N SER A 245 3.22 -2.05 -12.88
CA SER A 245 4.09 -0.88 -12.76
C SER A 245 5.50 -1.16 -13.32
N LEU A 246 6.06 -2.32 -13.00
CA LEU A 246 7.37 -2.76 -13.50
C LEU A 246 7.31 -3.00 -15.01
N ALA A 247 6.29 -3.69 -15.51
CA ALA A 247 6.12 -3.95 -16.94
C ALA A 247 6.03 -2.67 -17.77
N LEU A 248 5.34 -1.63 -17.26
CA LEU A 248 5.23 -0.33 -17.92
C LEU A 248 6.54 0.48 -17.90
N ARG A 249 7.44 0.23 -16.95
CA ARG A 249 8.76 0.90 -16.87
C ARG A 249 9.82 0.24 -17.76
N ILE A 250 9.65 -1.03 -18.08
CA ILE A 250 10.59 -1.79 -18.92
C ILE A 250 10.40 -1.48 -20.41
N ASN A 251 9.24 -0.92 -20.78
CA ASN A 251 8.83 -0.61 -22.16
C ASN A 251 8.98 0.89 -22.46
#